data_AF-A0A090QSX4-F1
#
_entry.id   AF-A0A090QSX4-F1
#
_cell.length_a   1.000
_cell.length_b   1.000
_cell.length_c   1.000
_cell.angle_alpha   90.00
_cell.angle_beta   90.00
_cell.angle_gamma   90.00
#
_symmetry.space_group_name_H-M   'P 1'
#
loop_
_entity.id
_entity.type
_entity.pdbx_description
1 polymer ?
#
loop_
_entity_poly.entity_id
_entity_poly.type
_entity_poly.pdbx_seq_one_letter_code
_entity_poly.pdbx_strand_id
1 'polypeptide(L)'
;MHADSPDDIQLTIPADNQSDFAQWFHFRLESQPDVSHHFSLLNLSTSAYPEGWKDYDVVASYDREEWFRIPAKFDGDTLTFTVIPEFGSMYFAYFAPYPYDRHLDLLHQAQTHFHCQLETLGATLDNHDISLLTIGEPADGKKNIWIIGRQHPGETMAEWCIEGCCNACWMRQIPLAVRYWIKLCSTLCRT
;
A
#
# COMPACT_ATOMS: atom_id res chain seq x y z
N MET A 1 12.73 17.96 -7.76
CA MET A 1 13.58 16.74 -7.79
C MET A 1 14.95 17.15 -8.30
N HIS A 2 15.99 16.72 -7.59
CA HIS A 2 17.39 16.83 -8.00
C HIS A 2 18.00 15.42 -7.89
N ALA A 3 18.50 14.87 -9.00
CA ALA A 3 19.00 13.49 -9.04
C ALA A 3 20.16 13.33 -10.05
N ASP A 4 20.92 14.40 -10.27
CA ASP A 4 22.00 14.42 -11.25
C ASP A 4 23.28 13.73 -10.75
N SER A 5 23.36 13.46 -9.44
CA SER A 5 24.47 12.78 -8.78
C SER A 5 23.95 11.73 -7.79
N PRO A 6 24.58 10.54 -7.71
CA PRO A 6 24.22 9.53 -6.71
C PRO A 6 24.49 10.01 -5.28
N ASP A 7 25.41 10.95 -5.09
CA ASP A 7 25.78 11.44 -3.75
C ASP A 7 24.81 12.47 -3.16
N ASP A 8 23.85 12.97 -3.96
CA ASP A 8 22.92 14.02 -3.51
C ASP A 8 21.58 13.96 -4.28
N ILE A 9 20.81 12.90 -3.99
CA ILE A 9 19.47 12.73 -4.54
C ILE A 9 18.45 13.39 -3.60
N GLN A 10 17.78 14.42 -4.07
CA GLN A 10 16.80 15.19 -3.31
C GLN A 10 15.40 15.09 -3.93
N LEU A 11 14.47 14.60 -3.12
CA LEU A 11 13.08 14.38 -3.49
C LEU A 11 12.14 15.13 -2.54
N THR A 12 10.92 15.35 -2.99
CA THR A 12 9.82 15.91 -2.20
C THR A 12 8.60 15.03 -2.39
N ILE A 13 7.77 14.90 -1.35
CA ILE A 13 6.51 14.14 -1.46
C ILE A 13 5.43 15.07 -2.01
N PRO A 14 4.79 14.76 -3.15
CA PRO A 14 3.69 15.57 -3.67
C PRO A 14 2.47 15.46 -2.76
N ALA A 15 1.66 16.51 -2.72
CA ALA A 15 0.37 16.47 -2.06
C ALA A 15 -0.60 15.52 -2.78
N ASP A 16 -1.48 14.92 -1.99
CA ASP A 16 -2.54 14.04 -2.43
C ASP A 16 -3.47 14.77 -3.42
N ASN A 17 -4.04 14.04 -4.38
CA ASN A 17 -4.90 14.63 -5.39
C ASN A 17 -6.11 15.33 -4.73
N GLN A 18 -6.26 16.63 -4.98
CA GLN A 18 -7.31 17.48 -4.38
C GLN A 18 -7.26 17.56 -2.85
N SER A 19 -6.06 17.52 -2.25
CA SER A 19 -5.87 17.68 -0.82
C SER A 19 -4.53 18.36 -0.50
N ASP A 20 -4.40 18.89 0.73
CA ASP A 20 -3.16 19.44 1.27
C ASP A 20 -2.33 18.38 2.01
N PHE A 21 -2.82 17.13 2.12
CA PHE A 21 -2.09 16.05 2.80
C PHE A 21 -0.95 15.51 1.92
N ALA A 22 0.20 15.25 2.53
CA ALA A 22 1.33 14.57 1.90
C ALA A 22 2.00 13.66 2.92
N GLN A 23 2.14 12.37 2.61
CA GLN A 23 2.83 11.39 3.46
C GLN A 23 3.32 10.19 2.65
N TRP A 24 2.45 9.66 1.79
CA TRP A 24 2.74 8.47 1.01
C TRP A 24 3.73 8.78 -0.12
N PHE A 25 4.78 7.96 -0.24
CA PHE A 25 5.67 7.97 -1.39
C PHE A 25 5.85 6.56 -1.94
N HIS A 26 6.06 6.47 -3.25
CA HIS A 26 6.44 5.25 -3.95
C HIS A 26 7.17 5.64 -5.25
N PHE A 27 8.43 5.24 -5.40
CA PHE A 27 9.24 5.58 -6.56
C PHE A 27 10.25 4.47 -6.88
N ARG A 28 10.88 4.56 -8.06
CA ARG A 28 11.90 3.63 -8.55
C ARG A 28 13.21 4.37 -8.81
N LEU A 29 14.32 3.78 -8.36
CA LEU A 29 15.67 4.11 -8.80
C LEU A 29 16.08 3.15 -9.90
N GLU A 30 16.52 3.69 -11.03
CA GLU A 30 17.28 2.95 -12.04
C GLU A 30 18.71 3.50 -12.05
N SER A 31 19.70 2.66 -11.75
CA SER A 31 21.09 3.10 -11.67
C SER A 31 22.08 1.96 -11.90
N GLN A 32 23.38 2.27 -11.83
CA GLN A 32 24.40 1.24 -11.84
C GLN A 32 24.41 0.51 -10.47
N PRO A 33 24.45 -0.83 -10.48
CA PRO A 33 24.69 -1.61 -9.26
C PRO A 33 26.01 -1.24 -8.60
N ASP A 34 26.13 -1.54 -7.30
CA ASP A 34 27.34 -1.38 -6.49
C ASP A 34 27.86 0.06 -6.36
N VAL A 35 27.03 1.05 -6.70
CA VAL A 35 27.27 2.47 -6.45
C VAL A 35 26.46 2.92 -5.24
N SER A 36 27.06 3.68 -4.34
CA SER A 36 26.34 4.25 -3.18
C SER A 36 25.45 5.41 -3.62
N HIS A 37 24.20 5.41 -3.16
CA HIS A 37 23.24 6.49 -3.41
C HIS A 37 22.77 7.09 -2.08
N HIS A 38 22.86 8.40 -1.97
CA HIS A 38 22.44 9.18 -0.80
C HIS A 38 21.15 9.94 -1.12
N PHE A 39 20.09 9.64 -0.37
CA PHE A 39 18.77 10.22 -0.56
C PHE A 39 18.41 11.17 0.57
N SER A 40 17.74 12.25 0.20
CA SER A 40 17.09 13.22 1.09
C SER A 40 15.65 13.43 0.64
N LEU A 41 14.68 13.02 1.46
CA LEU A 41 13.28 13.42 1.31
C LEU A 41 13.06 14.70 2.12
N LEU A 42 12.84 15.81 1.41
CA LEU A 42 12.77 17.15 1.97
C LEU A 42 11.33 17.54 2.36
N ASN A 43 11.21 18.59 3.19
CA ASN A 43 9.95 19.25 3.57
C ASN A 43 8.95 18.35 4.31
N LEU A 44 9.44 17.43 5.12
CA LEU A 44 8.61 16.48 5.85
C LEU A 44 8.06 17.05 7.16
N SER A 45 8.58 18.18 7.65
CA SER A 45 7.98 18.88 8.80
C SER A 45 6.54 19.35 8.52
N THR A 46 6.21 19.54 7.24
CA THR A 46 4.87 19.92 6.76
C THR A 46 4.03 18.75 6.29
N SER A 47 4.51 17.51 6.43
CA SER A 47 3.73 16.31 6.10
C SER A 47 2.50 16.17 6.99
N ALA A 48 1.54 15.32 6.60
CA ALA A 48 0.32 15.11 7.37
C ALA A 48 0.61 14.60 8.80
N TYR A 49 1.67 13.80 8.96
CA TYR A 49 2.09 13.26 10.24
C TYR A 49 3.62 13.33 10.39
N PRO A 50 4.19 14.50 10.79
CA PRO A 50 5.63 14.68 10.91
C PRO A 50 6.28 13.75 11.95
N GLU A 51 5.57 13.47 13.05
CA GLU A 51 6.02 12.53 14.08
C GLU A 51 6.15 11.09 13.55
N GLY A 52 5.48 10.76 12.43
CA GLY A 52 5.58 9.46 11.78
C GLY A 52 6.93 9.18 11.13
N TRP A 53 7.78 10.20 10.97
CA TRP A 53 9.15 10.06 10.44
C TRP A 53 10.20 9.76 11.51
N LYS A 54 9.85 9.97 12.78
CA LYS A 54 10.74 9.63 13.89
C LYS A 54 10.84 8.12 14.02
N ASP A 55 12.08 7.61 14.06
CA ASP A 55 12.40 6.18 14.14
C ASP A 55 11.78 5.35 12.98
N TYR A 56 11.50 6.00 11.85
CA TYR A 56 10.97 5.36 10.64
C TYR A 56 12.09 4.97 9.69
N ASP A 57 12.01 3.73 9.18
CA ASP A 57 12.88 3.20 8.14
C ASP A 57 12.12 3.04 6.81
N VAL A 58 12.77 3.39 5.70
CA VAL A 58 12.19 3.32 4.35
C VAL A 58 11.98 1.87 3.93
N VAL A 59 10.87 1.56 3.25
CA VAL A 59 10.66 0.24 2.67
C VAL A 59 11.22 0.20 1.26
N ALA A 60 11.93 -0.88 0.91
CA ALA A 60 12.45 -1.07 -0.43
C ALA A 60 12.28 -2.51 -0.94
N SER A 61 12.36 -2.68 -2.25
CA SER A 61 12.23 -3.97 -2.93
C SER A 61 12.93 -3.96 -4.29
N TYR A 62 13.47 -5.10 -4.71
CA TYR A 62 14.05 -5.27 -6.05
C TYR A 62 13.02 -5.83 -7.06
N ASP A 63 12.06 -6.63 -6.60
CA ASP A 63 11.12 -7.39 -7.44
C ASP A 63 9.64 -6.99 -7.26
N ARG A 64 9.35 -6.09 -6.30
CA ARG A 64 8.01 -5.66 -5.86
C ARG A 64 7.21 -6.74 -5.11
N GLU A 65 7.83 -7.87 -4.78
CA GLU A 65 7.24 -8.97 -4.02
C GLU A 65 7.82 -9.02 -2.61
N GLU A 66 9.15 -9.07 -2.49
CA GLU A 66 9.85 -9.10 -1.22
C GLU A 66 10.27 -7.69 -0.81
N TRP A 67 9.81 -7.25 0.36
CA TRP A 67 10.02 -5.90 0.87
C TRP A 67 10.82 -5.90 2.17
N PHE A 68 11.83 -5.05 2.26
CA PHE A 68 12.70 -4.93 3.43
C PHE A 68 12.89 -3.46 3.84
N ARG A 69 13.49 -3.25 5.03
CA ARG A 69 13.71 -1.91 5.59
C ARG A 69 15.13 -1.41 5.31
N ILE A 70 15.24 -0.14 4.98
CA ILE A 70 16.49 0.60 4.87
C ILE A 70 16.55 1.60 6.02
N PRO A 71 17.59 1.53 6.86
CA PRO A 71 17.77 2.47 7.96
C PRO A 71 17.74 3.92 7.48
N ALA A 72 16.90 4.74 8.11
CA ALA A 72 16.79 6.16 7.79
C ALA A 72 16.93 7.03 9.04
N LYS A 73 17.25 8.31 8.82
CA LYS A 73 17.39 9.31 9.89
C LYS A 73 16.56 10.53 9.57
N PHE A 74 15.73 10.92 10.52
CA PHE A 74 14.93 12.14 10.44
C PHE A 74 15.51 13.21 11.37
N ASP A 75 15.76 14.40 10.83
CA ASP A 75 16.34 15.53 11.57
C ASP A 75 15.31 16.58 12.04
N GLY A 76 14.02 16.34 11.77
CA GLY A 76 12.91 17.26 12.06
C GLY A 76 12.27 17.83 10.81
N ASP A 77 12.94 17.79 9.64
CA ASP A 77 12.37 18.21 8.37
C ASP A 77 12.77 17.33 7.18
N THR A 78 13.94 16.69 7.24
CA THR A 78 14.47 15.84 6.17
C THR A 78 14.65 14.41 6.65
N LEU A 79 14.15 13.46 5.87
CA LEU A 79 14.46 12.03 6.03
C LEU A 79 15.61 11.66 5.10
N THR A 80 16.71 11.21 5.68
CA THR A 80 17.92 10.81 4.95
C THR A 80 18.15 9.31 5.05
N PHE A 81 18.56 8.69 3.94
CA PHE A 81 18.94 7.28 3.91
C PHE A 81 19.98 7.03 2.82
N THR A 82 20.67 5.89 2.90
CA THR A 82 21.72 5.51 1.96
C THR A 82 21.55 4.06 1.57
N VAL A 83 21.77 3.77 0.30
CA VAL A 83 21.66 2.42 -0.25
C VAL A 83 22.78 2.16 -1.23
N ILE A 84 23.21 0.91 -1.31
CA ILE A 84 24.10 0.42 -2.37
C ILE A 84 23.30 -0.66 -3.10
N PRO A 85 22.69 -0.35 -4.25
CA PRO A 85 21.82 -1.31 -4.95
C PRO A 85 22.62 -2.50 -5.48
N GLU A 86 22.13 -3.72 -5.22
CA GLU A 86 22.71 -4.96 -5.78
C GLU A 86 22.33 -5.16 -7.26
N PHE A 87 21.24 -4.51 -7.69
CA PHE A 87 20.69 -4.62 -9.05
C PHE A 87 20.40 -3.23 -9.62
N GLY A 88 20.23 -3.16 -10.94
CA GLY A 88 20.08 -1.89 -11.64
C GLY A 88 18.72 -1.19 -11.46
N SER A 89 17.78 -1.83 -10.77
CA SER A 89 16.44 -1.29 -10.50
C SER A 89 16.01 -1.63 -9.07
N MET A 90 15.53 -0.64 -8.33
CA MET A 90 15.06 -0.81 -6.96
C MET A 90 13.87 0.14 -6.70
N TYR A 91 12.84 -0.36 -6.03
CA TYR A 91 11.68 0.41 -5.59
C TYR A 91 11.81 0.84 -4.14
N PHE A 92 11.29 2.02 -3.81
CA PHE A 92 11.20 2.56 -2.46
C PHE A 92 9.76 3.00 -2.20
N ALA A 93 9.24 2.74 -1.00
CA ALA A 93 7.88 3.07 -0.63
C ALA A 93 7.74 3.39 0.86
N TYR A 94 6.66 4.09 1.22
CA TYR A 94 6.34 4.37 2.62
C TYR A 94 5.99 3.08 3.40
N PHE A 95 5.20 2.20 2.77
CA PHE A 95 4.91 0.82 3.19
C PHE A 95 4.86 -0.07 1.95
N ALA A 96 4.87 -1.40 2.10
CA ALA A 96 4.69 -2.33 0.97
C ALA A 96 3.38 -2.01 0.21
N PRO A 97 3.44 -1.58 -1.06
CA PRO A 97 2.26 -1.22 -1.84
C PRO A 97 1.33 -2.41 -2.03
N TYR A 98 0.04 -2.14 -2.14
CA TYR A 98 -0.96 -3.11 -2.55
C TYR A 98 -1.57 -2.64 -3.87
N PRO A 99 -1.07 -3.11 -5.03
CA PRO A 99 -1.48 -2.61 -6.34
C PRO A 99 -2.92 -3.02 -6.68
N TYR A 100 -3.56 -2.25 -7.55
CA TYR A 100 -4.95 -2.50 -7.95
C TYR A 100 -5.11 -3.86 -8.65
N ASP A 101 -4.15 -4.27 -9.46
CA ASP A 101 -4.18 -5.60 -10.10
C ASP A 101 -4.21 -6.73 -9.06
N ARG A 102 -3.46 -6.61 -7.96
CA ARG A 102 -3.50 -7.59 -6.86
C ARG A 102 -4.86 -7.62 -6.18
N HIS A 103 -5.51 -6.47 -6.03
CA HIS A 103 -6.88 -6.41 -5.52
C HIS A 103 -7.84 -7.17 -6.44
N LEU A 104 -7.76 -6.91 -7.74
CA LEU A 104 -8.56 -7.63 -8.72
C LEU A 104 -8.29 -9.13 -8.67
N ASP A 105 -7.02 -9.54 -8.58
CA ASP A 105 -6.65 -10.95 -8.44
C ASP A 105 -7.24 -11.58 -7.19
N LEU A 106 -7.19 -10.88 -6.04
CA LEU A 106 -7.81 -11.35 -4.78
C LEU A 106 -9.31 -11.58 -4.97
N LEU A 107 -10.04 -10.62 -5.55
CA LEU A 107 -11.48 -10.75 -5.79
C LEU A 107 -11.82 -11.85 -6.80
N HIS A 108 -11.02 -11.99 -7.86
CA HIS A 108 -11.22 -13.03 -8.87
C HIS A 108 -10.90 -14.42 -8.34
N GLN A 109 -9.89 -14.56 -7.48
CA GLN A 109 -9.64 -15.80 -6.76
C GLN A 109 -10.80 -16.11 -5.80
N ALA A 110 -11.23 -15.10 -5.03
CA ALA A 110 -12.31 -15.22 -4.06
C ALA A 110 -13.58 -15.83 -4.64
N GLN A 111 -14.06 -15.27 -5.75
CA GLN A 111 -15.34 -15.68 -6.37
C GLN A 111 -15.32 -17.12 -6.89
N THR A 112 -14.15 -17.75 -7.07
CA THR A 112 -14.08 -19.17 -7.47
C THR A 112 -14.42 -20.12 -6.33
N HIS A 113 -14.44 -19.64 -5.08
CA HIS A 113 -14.83 -20.45 -3.93
C HIS A 113 -16.34 -20.53 -3.78
N PHE A 114 -16.86 -21.75 -3.57
CA PHE A 114 -18.30 -22.02 -3.48
C PHE A 114 -19.06 -21.17 -2.45
N HIS A 115 -18.42 -20.83 -1.33
CA HIS A 115 -19.03 -20.01 -0.28
C HIS A 115 -18.83 -18.51 -0.48
N CYS A 116 -18.29 -18.07 -1.60
CA CYS A 116 -18.01 -16.66 -1.85
C CYS A 116 -18.93 -16.09 -2.91
N GLN A 117 -19.45 -14.91 -2.62
CA GLN A 117 -20.24 -14.12 -3.56
C GLN A 117 -19.63 -12.74 -3.68
N LEU A 118 -19.26 -12.37 -4.90
CA LEU A 118 -18.79 -11.04 -5.25
C LEU A 118 -19.93 -10.21 -5.81
N GLU A 119 -20.10 -9.00 -5.30
CA GLU A 119 -21.10 -8.03 -5.76
C GLU A 119 -20.42 -6.67 -6.00
N THR A 120 -20.77 -6.00 -7.09
CA THR A 120 -20.36 -4.62 -7.36
C THR A 120 -21.42 -3.67 -6.82
N LEU A 121 -21.08 -2.87 -5.80
CA LEU A 121 -22.01 -1.95 -5.14
C LEU A 121 -22.14 -0.59 -5.86
N GLY A 122 -21.19 -0.27 -6.73
CA GLY A 122 -21.12 1.00 -7.44
C GLY A 122 -19.72 1.26 -7.96
N ALA A 123 -19.46 2.51 -8.34
CA ALA A 123 -18.17 2.94 -8.87
C ALA A 123 -17.57 4.10 -8.04
N THR A 124 -16.24 4.20 -8.04
CA THR A 124 -15.50 5.36 -7.54
C THR A 124 -15.59 6.54 -8.51
N LEU A 125 -15.06 7.71 -8.12
CA LEU A 125 -14.98 8.88 -8.99
C LEU A 125 -14.14 8.65 -10.25
N ASP A 126 -13.14 7.77 -10.17
CA ASP A 126 -12.29 7.38 -11.30
C ASP A 126 -12.84 6.14 -12.04
N ASN A 127 -14.09 5.76 -11.77
CA ASN A 127 -14.80 4.66 -12.42
C ASN A 127 -14.17 3.27 -12.17
N HIS A 128 -13.62 3.06 -10.97
CA HIS A 128 -13.26 1.72 -10.48
C HIS A 128 -14.41 1.12 -9.66
N ASP A 129 -14.52 -0.20 -9.65
CA ASP A 129 -15.57 -0.89 -8.90
C ASP A 129 -15.40 -0.75 -7.38
N ILE A 130 -16.52 -0.58 -6.68
CA ILE A 130 -16.61 -0.74 -5.22
C ILE A 130 -17.19 -2.13 -4.97
N SER A 131 -16.35 -3.06 -4.51
CA SER A 131 -16.68 -4.48 -4.42
C SER A 131 -17.06 -4.91 -3.00
N LEU A 132 -18.10 -5.75 -2.90
CA LEU A 132 -18.49 -6.46 -1.69
C LEU A 132 -18.24 -7.96 -1.90
N LEU A 133 -17.44 -8.55 -1.01
CA LEU A 133 -17.18 -9.98 -0.97
C LEU A 133 -17.89 -10.59 0.24
N THR A 134 -18.94 -11.35 0.00
CA THR A 134 -19.61 -12.13 1.06
C THR A 134 -19.02 -13.52 1.13
N ILE A 135 -18.58 -13.95 2.31
CA ILE A 135 -18.08 -15.30 2.60
C ILE A 135 -19.05 -16.03 3.53
N GLY A 136 -19.56 -17.16 3.08
CA GLY A 136 -20.57 -17.96 3.75
C GLY A 136 -22.00 -17.53 3.44
N GLU A 137 -22.97 -18.28 3.96
CA GLU A 137 -24.40 -18.06 3.72
C GLU A 137 -25.10 -17.49 4.96
N PRO A 138 -26.00 -16.49 4.78
CA PRO A 138 -26.90 -16.05 5.83
C PRO A 138 -27.74 -17.21 6.36
N ALA A 139 -27.87 -17.32 7.68
CA ALA A 139 -28.75 -18.30 8.32
C ALA A 139 -29.21 -17.77 9.66
N ASP A 140 -30.35 -18.26 10.15
CA ASP A 140 -30.87 -17.90 11.47
C ASP A 140 -29.83 -18.20 12.56
N GLY A 141 -29.59 -17.21 13.43
CA GLY A 141 -28.58 -17.30 14.48
C GLY A 141 -27.15 -16.94 14.05
N LYS A 142 -26.87 -16.73 12.75
CA LYS A 142 -25.57 -16.19 12.31
C LYS A 142 -25.53 -14.67 12.42
N LYS A 143 -24.37 -14.15 12.83
CA LYS A 143 -24.12 -12.70 12.89
C LYS A 143 -23.66 -12.19 11.53
N ASN A 144 -24.06 -10.98 11.19
CA ASN A 144 -23.48 -10.24 10.07
C ASN A 144 -22.24 -9.50 10.55
N ILE A 145 -21.06 -10.02 10.20
CA ILE A 145 -19.77 -9.39 10.51
C ILE A 145 -19.34 -8.57 9.30
N TRP A 146 -19.02 -7.29 9.50
CA TRP A 146 -18.51 -6.38 8.46
C TRP A 146 -17.05 -6.07 8.70
N ILE A 147 -16.22 -6.28 7.68
CA ILE A 147 -14.80 -5.90 7.70
C ILE A 147 -14.54 -4.95 6.54
N ILE A 148 -14.00 -3.77 6.86
CA ILE A 148 -13.77 -2.68 5.93
C ILE A 148 -12.33 -2.21 6.09
N GLY A 149 -11.61 -1.97 4.99
CA GLY A 149 -10.21 -1.56 5.04
C GLY A 149 -9.87 -0.55 3.97
N ARG A 150 -8.72 0.11 4.16
CA ARG A 150 -8.10 1.03 3.19
C ARG A 150 -8.99 2.22 2.79
N GLN A 151 -9.68 2.81 3.77
CA GLN A 151 -10.39 4.09 3.56
C GLN A 151 -9.42 5.23 3.24
N HIS A 152 -8.26 5.25 3.90
CA HIS A 152 -7.11 6.06 3.51
C HIS A 152 -6.27 5.26 2.50
N PRO A 153 -6.05 5.76 1.27
CA PRO A 153 -5.48 4.91 0.21
C PRO A 153 -4.01 4.50 0.46
N GLY A 154 -3.27 5.32 1.21
CA GLY A 154 -1.88 5.08 1.60
C GLY A 154 -1.72 4.07 2.74
N GLU A 155 -2.80 3.65 3.39
CA GLU A 155 -2.80 2.63 4.45
C GLU A 155 -2.90 1.22 3.83
N THR A 156 -1.92 0.85 3.01
CA THR A 156 -1.94 -0.41 2.23
C THR A 156 -1.92 -1.66 3.12
N MET A 157 -1.40 -1.56 4.35
CA MET A 157 -1.42 -2.65 5.34
C MET A 157 -2.84 -3.14 5.66
N ALA A 158 -3.85 -2.27 5.54
CA ALA A 158 -5.24 -2.64 5.79
C ALA A 158 -5.72 -3.71 4.79
N GLU A 159 -5.33 -3.60 3.52
CA GLU A 159 -5.73 -4.57 2.49
C GLU A 159 -4.90 -5.85 2.55
N TRP A 160 -3.61 -5.76 2.89
CA TRP A 160 -2.81 -6.94 3.24
C TRP A 160 -3.43 -7.75 4.39
N CYS A 161 -3.95 -7.08 5.42
CA CYS A 161 -4.65 -7.73 6.53
C CYS A 161 -5.93 -8.43 6.06
N ILE A 162 -6.74 -7.76 5.21
CA ILE A 162 -7.95 -8.34 4.63
C ILE A 162 -7.63 -9.57 3.79
N GLU A 163 -6.60 -9.51 2.93
CA GLU A 163 -6.17 -10.64 2.13
C GLU A 163 -5.84 -11.86 3.02
N GLY A 164 -5.08 -11.64 4.10
CA GLY A 164 -4.78 -12.68 5.09
C GLY A 164 -6.03 -13.26 5.75
N CYS A 165 -7.00 -12.41 6.11
CA CYS A 165 -8.28 -12.84 6.66
C CYS A 165 -9.11 -13.68 5.66
N CYS A 166 -9.24 -13.21 4.41
CA CYS A 166 -9.96 -13.93 3.36
C CYS A 166 -9.34 -15.31 3.11
N ASN A 167 -8.01 -15.35 2.98
CA ASN A 167 -7.25 -16.58 2.83
C ASN A 167 -7.51 -17.57 3.96
N ALA A 168 -7.51 -17.10 5.21
CA ALA A 168 -7.82 -17.95 6.35
C ALA A 168 -9.26 -18.49 6.32
N CYS A 169 -10.24 -17.70 5.89
CA CYS A 169 -11.66 -18.07 5.89
C CYS A 169 -11.97 -19.22 4.91
N TRP A 170 -11.55 -19.13 3.65
CA TRP A 170 -11.86 -20.19 2.67
C TRP A 170 -10.90 -21.38 2.70
N MET A 171 -9.65 -21.23 3.15
CA MET A 171 -8.75 -22.40 3.30
C MET A 171 -9.22 -23.35 4.41
N ARG A 172 -9.90 -22.82 5.43
CA ARG A 172 -10.31 -23.59 6.61
C ARG A 172 -11.80 -23.96 6.63
N GLN A 173 -12.58 -23.59 5.61
CA GLN A 173 -14.04 -23.77 5.55
C GLN A 173 -14.73 -23.40 6.88
N ILE A 174 -14.30 -22.28 7.47
CA ILE A 174 -14.81 -21.90 8.80
C ILE A 174 -16.31 -21.60 8.66
N PRO A 175 -17.19 -22.18 9.50
CA PRO A 175 -18.64 -22.03 9.38
C PRO A 175 -19.16 -20.66 9.88
N LEU A 176 -18.48 -19.58 9.55
CA LEU A 176 -18.90 -18.21 9.82
C LEU A 176 -19.49 -17.60 8.54
N ALA A 177 -20.58 -16.83 8.68
CA ALA A 177 -21.01 -15.90 7.64
C ALA A 177 -20.32 -14.56 7.91
N VAL A 178 -19.34 -14.21 7.10
CA VAL A 178 -18.57 -12.97 7.21
C VAL A 178 -18.77 -12.18 5.93
N ARG A 179 -19.22 -10.93 6.03
CA ARG A 179 -19.29 -10.00 4.90
C ARG A 179 -18.05 -9.11 4.93
N TYR A 180 -17.23 -9.21 3.91
CA TYR A 180 -16.11 -8.30 3.69
C TYR A 180 -16.55 -7.21 2.74
N TRP A 181 -16.37 -5.95 3.13
CA TRP A 181 -16.56 -4.81 2.25
C TRP A 181 -15.19 -4.19 1.97
N ILE A 182 -14.66 -4.49 0.79
CA ILE A 182 -13.36 -3.98 0.38
C ILE A 182 -13.63 -2.74 -0.46
N LYS A 183 -13.58 -1.57 0.18
CA LYS A 183 -13.60 -0.30 -0.54
C LYS A 183 -12.16 0.07 -0.88
N LEU A 184 -11.78 -0.05 -2.14
CA LEU A 184 -10.66 0.73 -2.66
C LEU A 184 -11.15 2.14 -2.95
N CYS A 185 -10.76 3.09 -2.11
CA CYS A 185 -10.66 4.47 -2.57
C CYS A 185 -9.38 4.56 -3.41
N SER A 186 -9.51 4.51 -4.74
CA SER A 186 -8.38 4.57 -5.68
C SER A 186 -7.82 5.99 -5.90
N THR A 187 -8.12 6.95 -5.04
CA THR A 187 -7.61 8.32 -5.21
C THR A 187 -6.38 8.54 -4.34
N LEU A 188 -5.28 7.82 -4.58
CA LEU A 188 -3.96 8.38 -4.32
C LEU A 188 -2.99 8.00 -5.42
N CYS A 189 -2.36 9.05 -5.94
CA CYS A 189 -1.34 9.06 -6.97
C CYS A 189 -1.80 8.50 -8.32
N ARG A 190 -2.14 9.43 -9.22
CA ARG A 190 -1.72 9.25 -10.62
C ARG A 190 -0.20 9.06 -10.56
N THR A 191 0.26 7.81 -10.66
CA THR A 191 1.64 7.49 -11.04
C THR A 191 1.87 7.90 -12.48
#